data_AF-A0A2S7A8N1-F1
#
_entry.id   AF-A0A2S7A8N1-F1
#
_cell.length_a   1.000
_cell.length_b   1.000
_cell.length_c   1.000
_cell.angle_alpha   90.00
_cell.angle_beta   90.00
_cell.angle_gamma   90.00
#
_symmetry.space_group_name_H-M   'P 1'
#
loop_
_entity.id
_entity.type
_entity.pdbx_description
1 polymer ?
#
loop_
_entity_poly.entity_id
_entity_poly.type
_entity_poly.pdbx_seq_one_letter_code
_entity_poly.pdbx_strand_id
1 'polypeptide(L)'
;MIRQTALAFALACSVTTAAAQAPTPSAAPVAPRPPVGTPPPAPPLPPAPPAPPAPLAATPVRITGTVERFMLNPNGEVDGLWLRDGTQVAFAPHLSAQLQAAVRRGDTVSVQGYRLGSLPVLRASSIRSSRGGGEVVDQPPTGAMPPAPPTPAALTPLQAEGRIERLVYGPGGETNGALLSDGTLVRMPPHLALQFGDLLRAGAPLSVSGFGVATANGRAIEATRLGRDRASQRALFSPPRPDGPVPPAPPAPPVPPAAPPAPAPAPAPR
;
A
#
# COMPACT_ATOMS: atom_id res chain seq x y z
N MET A 1 22.36 29.87 45.80
CA MET A 1 23.13 31.08 45.45
C MET A 1 24.60 30.82 45.73
N ILE A 2 25.45 30.75 44.70
CA ILE A 2 26.94 30.73 44.63
C ILE A 2 27.23 30.30 43.17
N ARG A 3 27.47 31.24 42.23
CA ARG A 3 28.74 31.83 41.74
C ARG A 3 29.43 31.03 40.61
N GLN A 4 29.85 31.79 39.59
CA GLN A 4 30.92 31.54 38.60
C GLN A 4 30.57 30.55 37.45
N THR A 5 30.93 30.74 36.18
CA THR A 5 31.95 31.59 35.54
C THR A 5 31.69 31.68 34.03
N ALA A 6 32.00 32.83 33.44
CA ALA A 6 32.02 33.09 32.00
C ALA A 6 33.39 32.72 31.38
N LEU A 7 33.40 32.25 30.14
CA LEU A 7 34.55 32.28 29.20
C LEU A 7 34.01 31.88 27.81
N ALA A 8 33.76 32.81 26.88
CA ALA A 8 34.71 33.51 25.99
C ALA A 8 35.25 32.65 24.83
N PHE A 9 34.62 32.88 23.67
CA PHE A 9 35.15 32.97 22.29
C PHE A 9 36.51 32.34 21.93
N ALA A 10 36.51 31.50 20.88
CA ALA A 10 37.58 31.49 19.89
C ALA A 10 37.09 30.95 18.53
N LEU A 11 37.22 31.82 17.53
CA LEU A 11 37.02 31.63 16.09
C LEU A 11 38.35 31.17 15.47
N ALA A 12 38.37 30.16 14.59
CA ALA A 12 39.46 29.99 13.62
C ALA A 12 39.06 29.10 12.44
N CYS A 13 39.21 29.66 11.23
CA CYS A 13 39.28 28.99 9.93
C CYS A 13 40.42 27.94 9.93
N SER A 14 40.44 26.88 9.13
CA SER A 14 40.62 26.93 7.68
C SER A 14 41.06 25.54 7.13
N VAL A 15 41.00 25.43 5.80
CA VAL A 15 41.83 24.62 4.87
C VAL A 15 41.33 23.25 4.40
N THR A 16 40.94 23.25 3.13
CA THR A 16 40.78 22.17 2.16
C THR A 16 42.12 21.51 1.82
N THR A 17 42.20 20.18 1.80
CA THR A 17 43.34 19.45 1.22
C THR A 17 42.87 18.39 0.22
N ALA A 18 43.31 18.57 -1.02
CA ALA A 18 43.14 17.65 -2.14
C ALA A 18 44.16 16.51 -2.05
N ALA A 19 43.71 15.26 -2.20
CA ALA A 19 44.58 14.10 -2.27
C ALA A 19 45.01 13.86 -3.73
N ALA A 20 46.30 14.12 -4.00
CA ALA A 20 46.98 13.73 -5.23
C ALA A 20 47.30 12.23 -5.21
N GLN A 21 46.99 11.52 -6.30
CA GLN A 21 47.37 10.12 -6.52
C GLN A 21 48.68 10.06 -7.31
N ALA A 22 49.55 9.11 -6.92
CA ALA A 22 50.92 8.94 -7.38
C ALA A 22 51.03 8.36 -8.82
N PRO A 23 52.18 8.57 -9.51
CA PRO A 23 52.42 8.08 -10.87
C PRO A 23 53.21 6.76 -10.92
N THR A 24 52.93 5.90 -11.91
CA THR A 24 53.77 4.77 -12.37
C THR A 24 53.61 4.60 -13.90
N PRO A 25 54.45 3.82 -14.63
CA PRO A 25 55.64 4.29 -15.32
C PRO A 25 55.59 4.16 -16.86
N SER A 26 56.63 4.74 -17.47
CA SER A 26 56.98 4.87 -18.90
C SER A 26 56.77 3.63 -19.79
N ALA A 27 56.21 3.85 -21.00
CA ALA A 27 56.33 2.95 -22.16
C ALA A 27 56.80 3.74 -23.40
N ALA A 28 57.77 3.15 -24.10
CA ALA A 28 58.55 3.71 -25.21
C ALA A 28 57.74 3.98 -26.51
N PRO A 29 58.29 4.76 -27.47
CA PRO A 29 57.51 5.33 -28.57
C PRO A 29 57.33 4.33 -29.73
N VAL A 30 56.08 4.15 -30.17
CA VAL A 30 55.73 3.44 -31.42
C VAL A 30 55.37 4.48 -32.48
N ALA A 31 55.98 4.33 -33.66
CA ALA A 31 55.88 5.19 -34.83
C ALA A 31 54.42 5.36 -35.36
N PRO A 32 54.12 6.48 -36.07
CA PRO A 32 52.75 6.86 -36.41
C PRO A 32 52.19 6.03 -37.58
N ARG A 33 50.96 5.53 -37.40
CA ARG A 33 50.12 5.01 -38.50
C ARG A 33 49.32 6.16 -39.14
N PRO A 34 49.07 6.14 -40.45
CA PRO A 34 48.31 7.18 -41.14
C PRO A 34 46.82 7.19 -40.71
N PRO A 35 46.12 8.33 -40.88
CA PRO A 35 44.79 8.54 -40.30
C PRO A 35 43.73 7.72 -41.03
N VAL A 36 43.03 6.85 -40.30
CA VAL A 36 41.74 6.31 -40.72
C VAL A 36 40.68 7.35 -40.38
N GLY A 37 39.88 7.71 -41.39
CA GLY A 37 38.89 8.78 -41.32
C GLY A 37 37.93 8.66 -40.13
N THR A 38 37.55 9.82 -39.59
CA THR A 38 36.55 9.97 -38.53
C THR A 38 35.21 9.35 -38.97
N PRO A 39 34.61 8.44 -38.18
CA PRO A 39 33.24 8.01 -38.43
C PRO A 39 32.27 9.18 -38.21
N PRO A 40 31.14 9.24 -38.95
CA PRO A 40 30.15 10.29 -38.79
C PRO A 40 29.53 10.29 -37.38
N PRO A 41 29.03 11.44 -36.88
CA PRO A 41 28.41 11.52 -35.57
C PRO A 41 27.15 10.64 -35.52
N ALA A 42 27.04 9.85 -34.45
CA ALA A 42 25.85 9.05 -34.19
C ALA A 42 24.61 9.96 -33.98
N PRO A 43 23.41 9.53 -34.43
CA PRO A 43 22.19 10.28 -34.17
C PRO A 43 21.91 10.36 -32.66
N PRO A 44 21.27 11.44 -32.17
CA PRO A 44 20.93 11.57 -30.76
C PRO A 44 19.96 10.46 -30.34
N LEU A 45 20.31 9.75 -29.27
CA LEU A 45 19.45 8.74 -28.65
C LEU A 45 18.16 9.40 -28.16
N PRO A 46 17.00 8.73 -28.30
CA PRO A 46 15.74 9.23 -27.74
C PRO A 46 15.85 9.37 -26.22
N PRO A 47 15.13 10.33 -25.61
CA PRO A 47 15.14 10.51 -24.16
C PRO A 47 14.69 9.22 -23.47
N ALA A 48 15.47 8.78 -22.48
CA ALA A 48 15.16 7.61 -21.68
C ALA A 48 13.77 7.79 -21.02
N PRO A 49 12.94 6.74 -20.96
CA PRO A 49 11.68 6.81 -20.27
C PRO A 49 11.90 7.17 -18.79
N PRO A 50 10.99 7.92 -18.16
CA PRO A 50 11.11 8.29 -16.76
C PRO A 50 11.23 7.03 -15.90
N ALA A 51 12.23 7.01 -15.02
CA ALA A 51 12.44 5.90 -14.09
C ALA A 51 11.15 5.66 -13.28
N PRO A 52 10.78 4.38 -13.02
CA PRO A 52 9.64 4.08 -12.17
C PRO A 52 9.82 4.77 -10.80
N PRO A 53 8.73 5.24 -10.16
CA PRO A 53 8.81 5.84 -8.84
C PRO A 53 9.51 4.87 -7.88
N ALA A 54 10.48 5.37 -7.11
CA ALA A 54 11.20 4.55 -6.15
C ALA A 54 10.19 3.85 -5.21
N PRO A 55 10.35 2.54 -4.95
CA PRO A 55 9.49 1.86 -4.00
C PRO A 55 9.57 2.60 -2.66
N LEU A 56 8.41 2.86 -2.04
CA LEU A 56 8.35 3.45 -0.71
C LEU A 56 9.24 2.62 0.22
N ALA A 57 10.29 3.22 0.76
CA ALA A 57 11.29 2.51 1.55
C ALA A 57 10.62 1.86 2.78
N ALA A 58 10.58 0.53 2.79
CA ALA A 58 10.13 -0.26 3.93
C ALA A 58 11.25 -0.25 4.98
N THR A 59 11.14 0.61 5.98
CA THR A 59 12.18 0.71 7.02
C THR A 59 11.85 -0.28 8.14
N PRO A 60 12.77 -1.19 8.52
CA PRO A 60 12.55 -2.04 9.67
C PRO A 60 12.52 -1.19 10.94
N VAL A 61 11.47 -1.31 11.74
CA VAL A 61 11.28 -0.57 12.97
C VAL A 61 10.80 -1.51 14.07
N ARG A 62 11.26 -1.24 15.30
CA ARG A 62 10.72 -1.84 16.52
C ARG A 62 10.10 -0.73 17.36
N ILE A 63 8.83 -0.89 17.70
CA ILE A 63 8.10 0.03 18.58
C ILE A 63 7.52 -0.72 19.77
N THR A 64 7.25 -0.01 20.86
CA THR A 64 6.51 -0.54 22.00
C THR A 64 5.35 0.40 22.26
N GLY A 65 4.16 -0.16 22.47
CA GLY A 65 2.97 0.63 22.71
C GLY A 65 1.86 -0.18 23.38
N THR A 66 0.86 0.52 23.87
CA THR A 66 -0.32 -0.10 24.47
C THR A 66 -1.40 -0.27 23.42
N VAL A 67 -1.97 -1.47 23.32
CA VAL A 67 -3.08 -1.75 22.41
C VAL A 67 -4.30 -0.94 22.83
N GLU A 68 -4.74 -0.05 21.96
CA GLU A 68 -6.00 0.68 22.14
C GLU A 68 -7.18 -0.18 21.68
N ARG A 69 -7.09 -0.73 20.46
CA ARG A 69 -8.20 -1.40 19.79
C ARG A 69 -7.71 -2.38 18.73
N PHE A 70 -8.49 -3.43 18.51
CA PHE A 70 -8.33 -4.34 17.39
C PHE A 70 -9.11 -3.85 16.17
N MET A 71 -8.54 -4.04 14.98
CA MET A 71 -9.18 -3.78 13.69
C MET A 71 -9.77 -5.07 13.16
N LEU A 72 -11.05 -5.04 12.81
CA LEU A 72 -11.75 -6.19 12.28
C LEU A 72 -11.86 -6.10 10.75
N ASN A 73 -11.62 -7.19 10.06
CA ASN A 73 -11.96 -7.35 8.65
C ASN A 73 -13.48 -7.65 8.54
N PRO A 74 -14.17 -7.28 7.45
CA PRO A 74 -15.51 -7.77 7.13
C PRO A 74 -15.73 -9.28 7.33
N ASN A 75 -14.68 -10.09 7.19
CA ASN A 75 -14.73 -11.53 7.47
C ASN A 75 -14.81 -11.89 8.97
N GLY A 76 -14.79 -10.93 9.89
CA GLY A 76 -14.82 -11.15 11.35
C GLY A 76 -13.46 -11.43 11.99
N GLU A 77 -12.41 -11.51 11.19
CA GLU A 77 -11.04 -11.72 11.65
C GLU A 77 -10.38 -10.40 12.05
N VAL A 78 -9.45 -10.44 13.00
CA VAL A 78 -8.62 -9.28 13.33
C VAL A 78 -7.44 -9.23 12.36
N ASP A 79 -7.28 -8.14 11.61
CA ASP A 79 -6.19 -7.95 10.65
C ASP A 79 -5.25 -6.79 11.02
N GLY A 80 -5.54 -6.11 12.13
CA GLY A 80 -4.72 -5.01 12.61
C GLY A 80 -5.04 -4.63 14.05
N LEU A 81 -4.24 -3.73 14.59
CA LEU A 81 -4.46 -3.10 15.88
C LEU A 81 -4.02 -1.64 15.83
N TRP A 82 -4.70 -0.81 16.61
CA TRP A 82 -4.24 0.53 16.93
C TRP A 82 -3.58 0.55 18.29
N LEU A 83 -2.45 1.23 18.34
CA LEU A 83 -1.78 1.59 19.58
C LEU A 83 -2.33 2.93 20.09
N ARG A 84 -2.20 3.19 21.40
CA ARG A 84 -2.70 4.41 22.05
C ARG A 84 -2.09 5.72 21.54
N ASP A 85 -0.92 5.64 20.90
CA ASP A 85 -0.25 6.76 20.24
C ASP A 85 -0.86 7.10 18.87
N GLY A 86 -1.83 6.31 18.40
CA GLY A 86 -2.45 6.45 17.08
C GLY A 86 -1.77 5.63 15.99
N THR A 87 -0.71 4.87 16.30
CA THR A 87 -0.02 4.04 15.31
C THR A 87 -0.90 2.87 14.90
N GLN A 88 -1.13 2.74 13.59
CA GLN A 88 -1.79 1.59 12.98
C GLN A 88 -0.78 0.48 12.73
N VAL A 89 -1.02 -0.69 13.31
CA VAL A 89 -0.21 -1.89 13.12
C VAL A 89 -1.05 -2.90 12.34
N ALA A 90 -0.67 -3.15 11.08
CA ALA A 90 -1.31 -4.15 10.23
C ALA A 90 -0.55 -5.48 10.33
N PHE A 91 -1.27 -6.60 10.34
CA PHE A 91 -0.68 -7.94 10.33
C PHE A 91 -1.53 -8.88 9.47
N ALA A 92 -0.98 -10.04 9.13
CA ALA A 92 -1.68 -10.98 8.27
C ALA A 92 -2.91 -11.60 8.97
N PRO A 93 -4.08 -11.70 8.32
CA PRO A 93 -5.33 -12.18 8.95
C PRO A 93 -5.23 -13.58 9.58
N HIS A 94 -4.37 -14.45 9.06
CA HIS A 94 -4.16 -15.80 9.60
C HIS A 94 -3.58 -15.80 11.03
N LEU A 95 -2.94 -14.70 11.46
CA LEU A 95 -2.46 -14.53 12.84
C LEU A 95 -3.57 -14.10 13.81
N SER A 96 -4.79 -13.85 13.34
CA SER A 96 -5.85 -13.26 14.16
C SER A 96 -6.17 -14.08 15.41
N ALA A 97 -6.25 -15.40 15.31
CA ALA A 97 -6.56 -16.28 16.43
C ALA A 97 -5.43 -16.33 17.47
N GLN A 98 -4.18 -16.47 17.00
CA GLN A 98 -3.00 -16.46 17.87
C GLN A 98 -2.86 -15.12 18.59
N LEU A 99 -3.08 -14.01 17.87
CA LEU A 99 -2.98 -12.68 18.45
C LEU A 99 -4.09 -12.40 19.47
N GLN A 100 -5.33 -12.79 19.18
CA GLN A 100 -6.44 -12.65 20.14
C GLN A 100 -6.26 -13.49 21.41
N ALA A 101 -5.58 -14.63 21.31
CA ALA A 101 -5.23 -15.44 22.49
C ALA A 101 -4.10 -14.81 23.31
N ALA A 102 -3.10 -14.22 22.65
CA ALA A 102 -1.90 -13.68 23.30
C ALA A 102 -2.03 -12.23 23.79
N VAL A 103 -2.88 -11.42 23.15
CA VAL A 103 -2.96 -9.96 23.33
C VAL A 103 -4.39 -9.54 23.67
N ARG A 104 -4.53 -8.58 24.57
CA ARG A 104 -5.83 -7.95 24.90
C ARG A 104 -5.75 -6.44 24.73
N ARG A 105 -6.92 -5.78 24.62
CA ARG A 105 -6.99 -4.32 24.69
C ARG A 105 -6.42 -3.84 26.03
N GLY A 106 -5.64 -2.76 26.00
CA GLY A 106 -4.92 -2.21 27.14
C GLY A 106 -3.60 -2.92 27.46
N ASP A 107 -3.25 -3.99 26.75
CA ASP A 107 -1.98 -4.68 26.96
C ASP A 107 -0.81 -3.95 26.30
N THR A 108 0.38 -4.08 26.88
CA THR A 108 1.60 -3.48 26.29
C THR A 108 2.27 -4.49 25.38
N VAL A 109 2.48 -4.14 24.12
CA VAL A 109 3.06 -4.99 23.09
C VAL A 109 4.32 -4.36 22.50
N SER A 110 5.30 -5.20 22.19
CA SER A 110 6.47 -4.84 21.39
C SER A 110 6.24 -5.36 19.98
N VAL A 111 6.19 -4.44 19.03
CA VAL A 111 5.91 -4.74 17.62
C VAL A 111 7.19 -4.52 16.82
N GLN A 112 7.55 -5.52 16.03
CA GLN A 112 8.63 -5.47 15.07
C GLN A 112 8.03 -5.59 13.68
N GLY A 113 8.54 -4.83 12.73
CA GLY A 113 8.00 -4.86 11.39
C GLY A 113 8.59 -3.80 10.49
N TYR A 114 7.85 -3.47 9.46
CA TYR A 114 8.26 -2.52 8.44
C TYR A 114 7.32 -1.33 8.42
N ARG A 115 7.87 -0.12 8.53
CA ARG A 115 7.13 1.13 8.36
C ARG A 115 7.16 1.53 6.88
N LEU A 116 6.01 1.91 6.35
CA LEU A 116 5.87 2.41 4.98
C LEU A 116 5.90 3.94 4.97
N GLY A 117 6.99 4.50 4.46
CA GLY A 117 7.17 5.95 4.37
C GLY A 117 7.09 6.65 5.73
N SER A 118 6.45 7.82 5.77
CA SER A 118 6.28 8.65 6.98
C SER A 118 4.94 8.45 7.70
N LEU A 119 4.01 7.66 7.15
CA LEU A 119 2.70 7.42 7.74
C LEU A 119 2.83 6.67 9.07
N PRO A 120 1.88 6.85 10.02
CA PRO A 120 1.83 6.09 11.27
C PRO A 120 1.30 4.66 11.04
N VAL A 121 1.77 3.99 9.97
CA VAL A 121 1.34 2.66 9.54
C VAL A 121 2.56 1.75 9.53
N LEU A 122 2.48 0.66 10.28
CA LEU A 122 3.52 -0.35 10.41
C LEU A 122 2.94 -1.72 10.07
N ARG A 123 3.57 -2.45 9.17
CA ARG A 123 3.27 -3.87 8.96
C ARG A 123 4.09 -4.69 9.94
N ALA A 124 3.45 -5.37 10.88
CA ALA A 124 4.11 -6.21 11.86
C ALA A 124 4.58 -7.52 11.23
N SER A 125 5.83 -7.89 11.51
CA SER A 125 6.38 -9.22 11.28
C SER A 125 6.48 -10.03 12.57
N SER A 126 6.55 -9.37 13.73
CA SER A 126 6.46 -10.02 15.04
C SER A 126 5.78 -9.10 16.04
N ILE A 127 4.88 -9.67 16.84
CA ILE A 127 4.19 -8.99 17.94
C ILE A 127 4.40 -9.79 19.21
N ARG A 128 5.07 -9.18 20.19
CA ARG A 128 5.30 -9.78 21.51
C ARG A 128 4.47 -9.08 22.57
N SER A 129 3.64 -9.84 23.29
CA SER A 129 2.96 -9.32 24.49
C SER A 129 3.90 -9.31 25.68
N SER A 130 3.90 -8.19 26.43
CA SER A 130 4.62 -8.09 27.71
C SER A 130 3.94 -8.87 28.83
N ARG A 131 2.61 -9.03 28.79
CA ARG A 131 1.82 -9.74 29.81
C ARG A 131 1.72 -11.24 29.55
N GLY A 132 1.52 -11.62 28.29
CA GLY A 132 1.32 -13.01 27.89
C GLY A 132 2.62 -13.76 27.63
N GLY A 133 3.76 -13.08 27.52
CA GLY A 133 5.06 -13.66 27.18
C GLY A 133 5.16 -14.25 25.76
N GLY A 134 4.02 -14.50 25.11
CA GLY A 134 3.93 -15.02 23.75
C GLY A 134 4.37 -14.01 22.70
N GLU A 135 5.20 -14.49 21.78
CA GLU A 135 5.58 -13.80 20.55
C GLU A 135 4.85 -14.45 19.38
N VAL A 136 4.06 -13.65 18.67
CA VAL A 136 3.36 -14.05 17.45
C VAL A 136 4.20 -13.55 16.28
N VAL A 137 4.82 -14.46 15.55
CA VAL A 137 5.65 -14.15 14.39
C VAL A 137 4.86 -14.44 13.11
N ASP A 138 4.86 -13.48 12.19
CA ASP A 138 4.33 -13.64 10.84
C ASP A 138 5.28 -14.56 10.07
N GLN A 139 4.99 -15.86 10.14
CA GLN A 139 5.64 -16.86 9.30
C GLN A 139 4.66 -17.26 8.20
N PRO A 140 5.11 -17.28 6.93
CA PRO A 140 4.28 -17.78 5.86
C PRO A 140 3.82 -19.21 6.23
N PRO A 141 2.57 -19.58 5.96
CA PRO A 141 2.03 -20.86 6.38
C PRO A 141 2.91 -22.01 5.84
N THR A 142 3.56 -22.73 6.76
CA THR A 142 4.39 -23.88 6.45
C THR A 142 3.52 -25.11 6.19
N GLY A 143 3.53 -25.59 4.95
CA GLY A 143 3.07 -26.95 4.62
C GLY A 143 1.79 -27.02 3.79
N ALA A 144 1.92 -27.77 2.70
CA ALA A 144 0.94 -28.38 1.82
C ALA A 144 -0.56 -28.21 2.13
N MET A 145 -1.29 -27.84 1.08
CA MET A 145 -2.72 -27.57 0.99
C MET A 145 -3.10 -26.18 1.53
N PRO A 146 -3.68 -25.29 0.70
CA PRO A 146 -4.35 -24.11 1.22
C PRO A 146 -5.34 -24.58 2.31
N PRO A 147 -5.32 -23.98 3.51
CA PRO A 147 -6.39 -24.21 4.46
C PRO A 147 -7.71 -23.97 3.72
N ALA A 148 -8.71 -24.81 4.00
CA ALA A 148 -10.04 -24.60 3.44
C ALA A 148 -10.39 -23.12 3.64
N PRO A 149 -10.88 -22.43 2.59
CA PRO A 149 -11.17 -21.00 2.70
C PRO A 149 -12.05 -20.81 3.95
N PRO A 150 -11.67 -19.91 4.86
CA PRO A 150 -12.44 -19.67 6.07
C PRO A 150 -13.89 -19.46 5.64
N THR A 151 -14.81 -20.14 6.32
CA THR A 151 -16.24 -19.99 6.02
C THR A 151 -16.52 -18.50 6.10
N PRO A 152 -16.95 -17.84 5.01
CA PRO A 152 -17.19 -16.41 5.05
C PRO A 152 -18.13 -16.14 6.21
N ALA A 153 -17.71 -15.33 7.17
CA ALA A 153 -18.61 -14.91 8.23
C ALA A 153 -19.87 -14.36 7.53
N ALA A 154 -21.05 -14.81 7.94
CA ALA A 154 -22.29 -14.41 7.30
C ALA A 154 -22.39 -12.89 7.32
N LEU A 155 -22.09 -12.25 6.19
CA LEU A 155 -22.05 -10.81 6.10
C LEU A 155 -23.49 -10.30 6.19
N THR A 156 -23.77 -9.56 7.24
CA THR A 156 -25.09 -8.98 7.47
C THR A 156 -25.15 -7.58 6.88
N PRO A 157 -26.30 -7.15 6.32
CA PRO A 157 -26.46 -5.76 5.89
C PRO A 157 -26.38 -4.86 7.13
N LEU A 158 -25.38 -3.98 7.15
CA LEU A 158 -25.12 -3.04 8.22
C LEU A 158 -25.09 -1.61 7.68
N GLN A 159 -25.48 -0.67 8.53
CA GLN A 159 -25.42 0.75 8.26
C GLN A 159 -24.79 1.43 9.47
N ALA A 160 -23.93 2.41 9.19
CA ALA A 160 -23.29 3.22 10.22
C ALA A 160 -23.23 4.67 9.75
N GLU A 161 -23.42 5.59 10.69
CA GLU A 161 -23.32 7.02 10.46
C GLU A 161 -22.63 7.66 11.66
N GLY A 162 -21.65 8.51 11.38
CA GLY A 162 -20.86 9.14 12.42
C GLY A 162 -19.82 10.09 11.85
N ARG A 163 -18.93 10.58 12.70
CA ARG A 163 -17.76 11.33 12.25
C ARG A 163 -16.59 10.39 12.09
N ILE A 164 -15.75 10.66 11.09
CA ILE A 164 -14.50 9.93 10.91
C ILE A 164 -13.57 10.32 12.06
N GLU A 165 -13.25 9.36 12.92
CA GLU A 165 -12.26 9.55 13.97
C GLU A 165 -10.84 9.52 13.37
N ARG A 166 -10.57 8.49 12.56
CA ARG A 166 -9.26 8.24 11.94
C ARG A 166 -9.43 7.58 10.58
N LEU A 167 -8.46 7.80 9.69
CA LEU A 167 -8.39 7.07 8.42
C LEU A 167 -7.73 5.71 8.63
N VAL A 168 -8.16 4.73 7.84
CA VAL A 168 -7.62 3.38 7.83
C VAL A 168 -6.76 3.24 6.60
N TYR A 169 -5.53 2.76 6.78
CA TYR A 169 -4.59 2.57 5.69
C TYR A 169 -4.41 1.09 5.33
N GLY A 170 -4.12 0.83 4.07
CA GLY A 170 -3.80 -0.48 3.52
C GLY A 170 -2.31 -0.82 3.61
N PRO A 171 -1.92 -2.02 3.15
CA PRO A 171 -0.56 -2.53 3.23
C PRO A 171 0.48 -1.77 2.40
N GLY A 172 0.09 -0.94 1.44
CA GLY A 172 1.00 -0.03 0.72
C GLY A 172 0.97 1.42 1.23
N GLY A 173 0.22 1.71 2.30
CA GLY A 173 0.00 3.07 2.80
C GLY A 173 -1.13 3.83 2.09
N GLU A 174 -1.83 3.20 1.15
CA GLU A 174 -3.04 3.74 0.54
C GLU A 174 -4.20 3.84 1.54
N THR A 175 -5.14 4.77 1.32
CA THR A 175 -6.35 4.82 2.14
C THR A 175 -7.23 3.60 1.81
N ASN A 176 -7.63 2.85 2.82
CA ASN A 176 -8.45 1.64 2.71
C ASN A 176 -9.80 1.79 3.46
N GLY A 177 -10.04 2.96 4.04
CA GLY A 177 -11.32 3.30 4.66
C GLY A 177 -11.17 4.25 5.85
N ALA A 178 -12.07 4.13 6.81
CA ALA A 178 -12.19 5.04 7.95
C ALA A 178 -12.72 4.35 9.21
N LEU A 179 -12.24 4.79 10.37
CA LEU A 179 -12.83 4.48 11.66
C LEU A 179 -13.84 5.58 12.01
N LEU A 180 -15.09 5.20 12.27
CA LEU A 180 -16.13 6.10 12.74
C LEU A 180 -16.08 6.27 14.26
N SER A 181 -16.64 7.39 14.74
CA SER A 181 -16.71 7.75 16.16
C SER A 181 -17.52 6.77 17.04
N ASP A 182 -18.40 5.98 16.43
CA ASP A 182 -19.14 4.90 17.09
C ASP A 182 -18.28 3.62 17.27
N GLY A 183 -17.05 3.62 16.75
CA GLY A 183 -16.14 2.48 16.74
C GLY A 183 -16.34 1.53 15.55
N THR A 184 -17.17 1.89 14.57
CA THR A 184 -17.37 1.09 13.36
C THR A 184 -16.21 1.30 12.39
N LEU A 185 -15.58 0.19 11.98
CA LEU A 185 -14.55 0.18 10.95
C LEU A 185 -15.18 0.08 9.57
N VAL A 186 -15.07 1.14 8.78
CA VAL A 186 -15.48 1.14 7.39
C VAL A 186 -14.28 0.78 6.52
N ARG A 187 -14.42 -0.27 5.71
CA ARG A 187 -13.43 -0.67 4.72
C ARG A 187 -13.98 -0.52 3.31
N MET A 188 -13.10 -0.16 2.40
CA MET A 188 -13.40 -0.08 0.98
C MET A 188 -12.12 -0.26 0.16
N PRO A 189 -12.22 -0.81 -1.06
CA PRO A 189 -11.08 -0.91 -1.95
C PRO A 189 -10.35 0.42 -2.13
N PRO A 190 -9.02 0.40 -2.28
CA PRO A 190 -8.23 1.63 -2.30
C PRO A 190 -8.55 2.55 -3.49
N HIS A 191 -8.96 1.99 -4.63
CA HIS A 191 -9.40 2.78 -5.78
C HIS A 191 -10.67 3.60 -5.46
N LEU A 192 -11.59 3.04 -4.67
CA LEU A 192 -12.78 3.76 -4.20
C LEU A 192 -12.41 4.78 -3.14
N ALA A 193 -11.53 4.43 -2.20
CA ALA A 193 -11.08 5.39 -1.19
C ALA A 193 -10.45 6.65 -1.82
N LEU A 194 -9.70 6.49 -2.92
CA LEU A 194 -9.16 7.61 -3.69
C LEU A 194 -10.26 8.44 -4.36
N GLN A 195 -11.24 7.78 -4.99
CA GLN A 195 -12.36 8.46 -5.65
C GLN A 195 -13.22 9.28 -4.67
N PHE A 196 -13.37 8.79 -3.44
CA PHE A 196 -14.14 9.43 -2.37
C PHE A 196 -13.26 10.15 -1.34
N GLY A 197 -12.00 10.45 -1.68
CA GLY A 197 -11.03 11.08 -0.78
C GLY A 197 -11.48 12.43 -0.21
N ASP A 198 -12.33 13.17 -0.92
CA ASP A 198 -12.92 14.42 -0.43
C ASP A 198 -13.84 14.22 0.78
N LEU A 199 -14.51 13.07 0.88
CA LEU A 199 -15.37 12.70 2.01
C LEU A 199 -14.57 12.06 3.15
N LEU A 200 -13.44 11.42 2.82
CA LEU A 200 -12.59 10.70 3.78
C LEU A 200 -11.58 11.65 4.43
N ARG A 201 -12.08 12.52 5.32
CA ARG A 201 -11.23 13.39 6.16
C ARG A 201 -11.52 13.16 7.63
N ALA A 202 -10.49 13.09 8.46
CA ALA A 202 -10.66 13.03 9.91
C ALA A 202 -11.52 14.22 10.38
N GLY A 203 -12.55 13.94 11.18
CA GLY A 203 -13.56 14.87 11.67
C GLY A 203 -14.78 15.06 10.76
N ALA A 204 -14.74 14.63 9.49
CA ALA A 204 -15.86 14.79 8.58
C ALA A 204 -17.02 13.83 8.90
N PRO A 205 -18.28 14.23 8.66
CA PRO A 205 -19.42 13.32 8.75
C PRO A 205 -19.39 12.32 7.61
N LEU A 206 -19.71 11.07 7.92
CA LEU A 206 -19.74 9.97 6.97
C LEU A 206 -20.91 9.04 7.30
N SER A 207 -21.71 8.74 6.29
CA SER A 207 -22.80 7.78 6.34
C SER A 207 -22.51 6.66 5.35
N VAL A 208 -22.47 5.42 5.83
CA VAL A 208 -22.08 4.24 5.08
C VAL A 208 -23.14 3.15 5.24
N SER A 209 -23.44 2.48 4.14
CA SER A 209 -24.22 1.24 4.13
C SER A 209 -23.44 0.15 3.42
N GLY A 210 -23.57 -1.08 3.87
CA GLY A 210 -22.84 -2.18 3.27
C GLY A 210 -23.10 -3.50 3.96
N PHE A 211 -22.13 -4.40 3.81
CA PHE A 211 -22.19 -5.74 4.38
C PHE A 211 -21.04 -5.91 5.36
N GLY A 212 -21.28 -6.59 6.46
CA GLY A 212 -20.27 -6.71 7.48
C GLY A 212 -20.69 -7.54 8.67
N VAL A 213 -19.91 -7.40 9.72
CA VAL A 213 -20.00 -8.21 10.93
C VAL A 213 -19.96 -7.32 12.16
N ALA A 214 -20.78 -7.68 13.15
CA ALA A 214 -20.78 -7.09 14.47
C ALA A 214 -20.40 -8.19 15.47
N THR A 215 -19.22 -8.07 16.07
CA THR A 215 -18.72 -9.01 17.08
C THR A 215 -18.45 -8.30 18.40
N ALA A 216 -18.13 -9.03 19.46
CA ALA A 216 -17.66 -8.44 20.72
C ALA A 216 -16.36 -7.63 20.55
N ASN A 217 -15.60 -7.91 19.50
CA ASN A 217 -14.37 -7.20 19.15
C ASN A 217 -14.64 -5.93 18.34
N GLY A 218 -15.89 -5.61 17.99
CA GLY A 218 -16.25 -4.38 17.28
C GLY A 218 -17.07 -4.65 16.03
N ARG A 219 -17.27 -3.60 15.24
CA ARG A 219 -18.04 -3.64 14.00
C ARG A 219 -17.14 -3.33 12.82
N ALA A 220 -17.26 -4.11 11.76
CA ALA A 220 -16.64 -3.83 10.48
C ALA A 220 -17.68 -3.90 9.37
N ILE A 221 -17.67 -2.91 8.48
CA ILE A 221 -18.55 -2.79 7.32
C ILE A 221 -17.70 -2.62 6.08
N GLU A 222 -17.90 -3.49 5.10
CA GLU A 222 -17.46 -3.25 3.73
C GLU A 222 -18.48 -2.33 3.05
N ALA A 223 -18.05 -1.12 2.71
CA ALA A 223 -18.94 -0.09 2.20
C ALA A 223 -19.42 -0.46 0.79
N THR A 224 -20.75 -0.50 0.58
CA THR A 224 -21.34 -0.57 -0.77
C THR A 224 -22.03 0.72 -1.17
N ARG A 225 -22.40 1.56 -0.20
CA ARG A 225 -22.79 2.96 -0.42
C ARG A 225 -22.13 3.86 0.60
N LEU A 226 -21.77 5.06 0.16
CA LEU A 226 -21.08 6.06 0.99
C LEU A 226 -21.54 7.46 0.62
N GLY A 227 -21.69 8.32 1.62
CA GLY A 227 -22.01 9.74 1.48
C GLY A 227 -21.66 10.51 2.75
N ARG A 228 -21.80 11.83 2.71
CA ARG A 228 -21.64 12.69 3.91
C ARG A 228 -22.76 12.48 4.94
N ASP A 229 -23.94 12.10 4.44
CA ASP A 229 -25.19 11.88 5.15
C ASP A 229 -26.01 10.80 4.40
N ARG A 230 -27.04 10.25 5.05
CA ARG A 230 -27.86 9.17 4.47
C ARG A 230 -28.53 9.54 3.14
N ALA A 231 -28.93 10.79 2.94
CA ALA A 231 -29.57 11.24 1.70
C ALA A 231 -28.57 11.41 0.55
N SER A 232 -27.31 11.70 0.87
CA SER A 232 -26.20 11.84 -0.09
C SER A 232 -25.48 10.53 -0.42
N GLN A 233 -25.94 9.39 0.09
CA GLN A 233 -25.29 8.10 -0.13
C GLN A 233 -25.30 7.72 -1.61
N ARG A 234 -24.13 7.37 -2.14
CA ARG A 234 -23.94 6.91 -3.52
C ARG A 234 -23.41 5.49 -3.50
N ALA A 235 -23.89 4.67 -4.42
CA ALA A 235 -23.37 3.32 -4.60
C ALA A 235 -21.89 3.37 -5.02
N LEU A 236 -21.05 2.65 -4.29
CA LEU A 236 -19.62 2.50 -4.53
C LEU A 236 -19.34 1.48 -5.63
N PHE A 237 -20.20 0.46 -5.71
CA PHE A 237 -20.17 -0.55 -6.75
C PHE A 237 -21.48 -0.48 -7.54
N SER A 238 -21.37 -0.62 -8.86
CA SER A 238 -22.53 -1.04 -9.65
C SER A 238 -22.91 -2.43 -9.15
N PRO A 239 -24.18 -2.69 -8.78
CA PRO A 239 -24.58 -4.05 -8.42
C PRO A 239 -24.22 -4.99 -9.57
N PRO A 240 -23.78 -6.23 -9.31
CA PRO A 240 -23.76 -7.24 -10.36
C PRO A 240 -25.16 -7.26 -10.97
N ARG A 241 -25.21 -7.12 -12.30
CA ARG A 241 -26.47 -7.19 -13.04
C ARG A 241 -27.15 -8.47 -12.55
N PRO A 242 -28.40 -8.44 -12.03
CA PRO A 242 -29.12 -9.69 -11.77
C PRO A 242 -29.04 -10.50 -13.06
N ASP A 243 -28.71 -11.79 -12.98
CA ASP A 243 -28.40 -12.72 -14.07
C ASP A 243 -29.48 -12.74 -15.18
N GLY A 244 -29.58 -11.63 -15.89
CA GLY A 244 -30.46 -11.39 -17.01
C GLY A 244 -29.66 -11.70 -18.27
N PRO A 245 -30.34 -12.18 -19.32
CA PRO A 245 -29.69 -12.50 -20.57
C PRO A 245 -28.79 -11.34 -21.00
N VAL A 246 -27.53 -11.65 -21.31
CA VAL A 246 -26.59 -10.68 -21.86
C VAL A 246 -27.29 -10.05 -23.07
N PRO A 247 -27.40 -8.72 -23.16
CA PRO A 247 -27.95 -8.10 -24.37
C PRO A 247 -27.14 -8.62 -25.57
N PRO A 248 -27.81 -8.99 -26.68
CA PRO A 248 -27.11 -9.50 -27.85
C PRO A 248 -26.04 -8.49 -28.25
N ALA A 249 -24.85 -9.00 -28.58
CA ALA A 249 -23.75 -8.16 -29.03
C ALA A 249 -24.24 -7.23 -30.15
N PRO A 250 -23.82 -5.95 -30.16
CA PRO A 250 -24.13 -5.07 -31.29
C PRO A 250 -23.71 -5.78 -32.58
N PRO A 251 -24.52 -5.69 -33.65
CA PRO A 251 -24.20 -6.36 -34.91
C PRO A 251 -22.80 -5.94 -35.34
N ALA A 252 -21.97 -6.93 -35.69
CA ALA A 252 -20.65 -6.67 -36.23
C ALA A 252 -20.79 -5.70 -37.43
N PRO A 253 -19.89 -4.72 -37.58
CA PRO A 253 -19.88 -3.88 -38.77
C PRO A 253 -19.80 -4.79 -40.01
N PRO A 254 -20.51 -4.45 -41.11
CA PRO A 254 -20.53 -5.28 -42.30
C PRO A 254 -19.10 -5.54 -42.75
N VAL A 255 -18.78 -6.83 -42.91
CA VAL A 255 -17.51 -7.26 -43.49
C VAL A 255 -17.42 -6.62 -44.89
N PRO A 256 -16.39 -5.83 -45.21
CA PRO A 256 -16.24 -5.30 -46.55
C PRO A 256 -16.13 -6.47 -47.54
N PRO A 257 -16.73 -6.36 -48.74
CA PRO A 257 -16.70 -7.44 -49.73
C PRO A 257 -15.25 -7.82 -50.02
N ALA A 258 -15.01 -9.13 -50.11
CA ALA A 258 -13.71 -9.69 -50.46
C ALA A 258 -13.19 -9.02 -51.74
N ALA A 259 -11.98 -8.47 -51.67
CA ALA A 259 -11.30 -7.95 -52.84
C ALA A 259 -11.23 -9.05 -53.93
N PRO A 260 -11.48 -8.73 -55.21
CA PRO A 260 -11.38 -9.71 -56.28
C PRO A 260 -9.96 -10.29 -56.33
N PRO A 261 -9.81 -11.58 -56.69
CA PRO A 261 -8.50 -12.20 -56.79
C PRO A 261 -7.63 -11.45 -57.81
N ALA A 262 -6.39 -11.20 -57.43
CA ALA A 262 -5.40 -10.59 -58.32
C ALA A 262 -5.25 -11.42 -59.60
N PRO A 263 -5.13 -10.78 -60.79
CA PRO A 263 -4.95 -11.52 -62.04
C PRO A 263 -3.63 -12.28 -62.02
N ALA A 264 -3.66 -13.51 -62.54
CA ALA A 264 -2.50 -14.39 -62.66
C ALA A 264 -1.37 -13.72 -63.45
N PRO A 265 -0.09 -13.91 -63.07
CA PRO A 265 1.03 -13.38 -63.83
C PRO A 265 1.10 -14.03 -65.21
N ALA A 266 1.32 -13.21 -66.24
CA ALA A 266 1.48 -13.65 -67.61
C ALA A 266 2.70 -14.58 -67.77
N PRO A 267 2.65 -15.58 -68.67
CA PRO A 267 3.81 -16.42 -68.95
C PRO A 267 4.92 -15.59 -69.61
N ALA A 268 6.15 -15.73 -69.11
CA ALA A 268 7.33 -15.11 -69.70
C ALA A 268 7.57 -15.66 -71.13
N PRO A 269 7.92 -14.80 -72.11
CA PRO A 269 8.20 -15.24 -73.46
C PRO A 269 9.57 -15.95 -73.55
N ARG A 270 9.49 -17.20 -74.03
CA ARG A 270 10.49 -18.11 -74.65
C ARG A 270 11.94 -18.07 -74.19
#